data_AF-A0A3S1QV74-F1
#
_entry.id   AF-A0A3S1QV74-F1
#
_cell.length_a   1.000
_cell.length_b   1.000
_cell.length_c   1.000
_cell.angle_alpha   90.00
_cell.angle_beta   90.00
_cell.angle_gamma   90.00
#
_symmetry.space_group_name_H-M   'P 1'
#
loop_
_entity.id
_entity.type
_entity.pdbx_description
1 polymer ?
#
loop_
_entity_poly.entity_id
_entity_poly.type
_entity_poly.pdbx_seq_one_letter_code
_entity_poly.pdbx_strand_id
1 'polypeptide(L)'
;MEFFGFCLVLVCVVGRLWSILYVGGKKNEELVSTGPFSTTQNPLYFFSTVGAVGIGLLYGSLMAAVALGLASFFIFRVTARKEAEFLLGKFGPAYLAYTKSTPRFWPNPLLYRDDDELQFSTRALKRTFFDGLYFLAIFPAIELVEHFRATGMLFPAFVTLY
;
A
#
# COMPACT_ATOMS: atom_id res chain seq x y z
N MET A 1 6.23 -5.24 20.02
CA MET A 1 5.39 -5.37 18.79
C MET A 1 5.55 -4.16 17.88
N GLU A 2 5.72 -2.96 18.45
CA GLU A 2 5.91 -1.70 17.74
C GLU A 2 7.03 -1.71 16.69
N PHE A 3 8.23 -2.23 17.01
CA PHE A 3 9.32 -2.32 16.02
C PHE A 3 8.93 -3.14 14.77
N PHE A 4 8.25 -4.28 14.97
CA PHE A 4 7.74 -5.08 13.85
C PHE A 4 6.66 -4.33 13.07
N GLY A 5 5.74 -3.65 13.76
CA GLY A 5 4.74 -2.79 13.12
C GLY A 5 5.36 -1.69 12.27
N PHE A 6 6.38 -1.00 12.80
CA PHE A 6 7.16 0.00 12.10
C PHE A 6 7.84 -0.57 10.84
N CYS A 7 8.50 -1.73 10.95
CA CYS A 7 9.11 -2.39 9.80
C CYS A 7 8.08 -2.72 8.71
N LEU A 8 6.88 -3.19 9.07
CA LEU A 8 5.82 -3.49 8.10
C LEU A 8 5.27 -2.23 7.42
N VAL A 9 5.13 -1.13 8.16
CA VAL A 9 4.76 0.18 7.57
C VAL A 9 5.85 0.67 6.61
N LEU A 10 7.13 0.51 6.94
CA LEU A 10 8.23 0.86 6.06
C LEU A 10 8.21 0.03 4.78
N VAL A 11 8.00 -1.30 4.89
CA VAL A 11 7.81 -2.19 3.73
C VAL A 11 6.61 -1.77 2.88
N CYS A 12 5.50 -1.36 3.50
CA CYS A 12 4.34 -0.81 2.79
C CYS A 12 4.72 0.43 1.96
N VAL A 13 5.39 1.40 2.56
CA VAL A 13 5.77 2.64 1.88
C VAL A 13 6.74 2.37 0.74
N VAL A 14 7.81 1.61 0.99
CA VAL A 14 8.80 1.26 -0.04
C VAL A 14 8.14 0.47 -1.17
N GLY A 15 7.32 -0.54 -0.85
CA GLY A 15 6.64 -1.35 -1.85
C GLY A 15 5.62 -0.56 -2.69
N ARG A 16 4.92 0.40 -2.07
CA ARG A 16 4.01 1.31 -2.80
C ARG A 16 4.76 2.27 -3.70
N LEU A 17 5.89 2.82 -3.24
CA LEU A 17 6.76 3.66 -4.07
C LEU A 17 7.31 2.87 -5.25
N TRP A 18 7.77 1.64 -5.01
CA TRP A 18 8.23 0.76 -6.06
C TRP A 18 7.13 0.48 -7.08
N SER A 19 5.91 0.18 -6.63
CA SER A 19 4.77 -0.06 -7.53
C SER A 19 4.37 1.17 -8.33
N ILE A 20 4.38 2.37 -7.73
CA ILE A 20 3.98 3.59 -8.45
C ILE A 20 5.02 4.02 -9.50
N LEU A 21 6.30 3.64 -9.35
CA LEU A 21 7.30 3.90 -10.40
C LEU A 21 6.89 3.27 -11.73
N TYR A 22 6.30 2.07 -11.69
CA TYR A 22 5.89 1.34 -12.89
C TYR A 22 4.52 1.80 -13.42
N VAL A 23 3.54 2.05 -12.55
CA VAL A 23 2.17 2.37 -12.98
C VAL A 23 1.86 3.87 -13.05
N GLY A 24 2.57 4.71 -12.31
CA GLY A 24 2.18 6.10 -12.04
C GLY A 24 2.14 7.03 -13.26
N GLY A 25 2.85 6.70 -14.34
CA GLY A 25 2.84 7.46 -15.60
C GLY A 25 2.07 6.82 -16.74
N LYS A 26 1.78 5.52 -16.64
CA LYS A 26 1.15 4.71 -17.69
C LYS A 26 -0.27 4.27 -17.33
N LYS A 27 -0.78 4.76 -16.19
CA LYS A 27 -2.04 4.32 -15.61
C LYS A 27 -3.18 4.52 -16.61
N ASN A 28 -3.72 3.41 -17.08
CA ASN A 28 -4.78 3.32 -18.10
C ASN A 28 -4.36 3.54 -19.55
N GLU A 29 -3.09 3.81 -19.89
CA GLU A 29 -2.66 3.93 -21.29
C GLU A 29 -2.02 2.63 -21.78
N GLU A 30 -1.24 1.97 -20.91
CA GLU A 30 -0.58 0.70 -21.21
C GLU A 30 -0.84 -0.32 -20.09
N LEU A 31 -0.83 -1.60 -20.45
CA LEU A 31 -0.88 -2.69 -19.50
C LEU A 31 0.52 -2.91 -18.91
N VAL A 32 0.72 -2.43 -17.68
CA VAL A 32 1.97 -2.63 -16.93
C VAL A 32 2.02 -4.06 -16.40
N SER A 33 3.00 -4.83 -16.86
CA SER A 33 3.21 -6.25 -16.47
C SER A 33 4.63 -6.56 -15.99
N THR A 34 5.45 -5.53 -15.80
CA THR A 34 6.86 -5.62 -15.38
C THR A 34 7.09 -5.02 -14.00
N GLY A 35 8.27 -5.27 -13.44
CA GLY A 35 8.65 -4.93 -12.08
C GLY A 35 7.74 -5.61 -11.05
N PRO A 36 7.20 -4.91 -10.05
CA PRO A 36 6.35 -5.52 -9.03
C PRO A 36 5.06 -6.11 -9.61
N PHE A 37 4.57 -5.60 -10.75
CA PHE A 37 3.38 -6.14 -11.43
C PHE A 37 3.62 -7.51 -12.08
N SER A 38 4.87 -7.90 -12.33
CA SER A 38 5.19 -9.27 -12.79
C SER A 38 5.07 -10.30 -11.66
N THR A 39 5.26 -9.88 -10.41
CA THR A 39 5.21 -10.77 -9.25
C THR A 39 3.80 -10.93 -8.70
N THR A 40 2.95 -9.91 -8.82
CA THR A 40 1.53 -9.97 -8.51
C THR A 40 0.76 -8.94 -9.32
N GLN A 41 -0.52 -9.21 -9.62
CA GLN A 41 -1.36 -8.30 -10.38
C GLN A 41 -1.64 -6.99 -9.65
N ASN A 42 -1.57 -6.98 -8.31
CA ASN A 42 -1.98 -5.84 -7.49
C ASN A 42 -0.97 -5.55 -6.35
N PRO A 43 0.29 -5.20 -6.67
CA PRO A 43 1.34 -5.06 -5.67
C PRO A 43 1.05 -3.91 -4.71
N LEU A 44 0.45 -2.81 -5.19
CA LEU A 44 -0.01 -1.69 -4.36
C LEU A 44 -0.95 -2.14 -3.24
N TYR A 45 -1.89 -3.04 -3.54
CA TYR A 45 -2.86 -3.53 -2.57
C TYR A 45 -2.24 -4.49 -1.57
N PHE A 46 -1.36 -5.38 -2.04
CA PHE A 46 -0.60 -6.25 -1.16
C PHE A 46 0.20 -5.44 -0.13
N PHE A 47 1.00 -4.48 -0.58
CA PHE A 47 1.78 -3.63 0.33
C PHE A 47 0.90 -2.79 1.26
N SER A 48 -0.27 -2.34 0.78
CA SER A 48 -1.22 -1.61 1.62
C SER A 48 -1.84 -2.49 2.73
N THR A 49 -2.14 -3.76 2.44
CA THR A 49 -2.58 -4.73 3.47
C THR A 49 -1.47 -5.00 4.49
N VAL A 50 -0.22 -5.13 4.04
CA VAL A 50 0.95 -5.26 4.93
C VAL A 50 1.06 -4.02 5.85
N GLY A 51 0.87 -2.83 5.30
CA GLY A 51 0.83 -1.58 6.08
C GLY A 51 -0.30 -1.56 7.10
N ALA A 52 -1.51 -2.00 6.73
CA ALA A 52 -2.66 -2.06 7.64
C ALA A 52 -2.39 -2.98 8.85
N VAL A 53 -1.75 -4.13 8.62
CA VAL A 53 -1.29 -5.03 9.69
C VAL A 53 -0.22 -4.35 10.54
N GLY A 54 0.74 -3.68 9.90
CA GLY A 54 1.80 -2.92 10.57
C GLY A 54 1.28 -1.85 11.52
N ILE A 55 0.25 -1.11 11.09
CA ILE A 55 -0.42 -0.11 11.94
C ILE A 55 -1.06 -0.76 13.16
N GLY A 56 -1.81 -1.85 13.00
CA GLY A 56 -2.41 -2.52 14.15
C GLY A 56 -1.37 -3.04 15.16
N LEU A 57 -0.20 -3.47 14.68
CA LEU A 57 0.92 -3.87 15.53
C LEU A 57 1.64 -2.68 16.19
N LEU A 58 1.66 -1.50 15.55
CA LEU A 58 2.16 -0.25 16.14
C LEU A 58 1.30 0.18 17.33
N TYR A 59 -0.03 0.05 17.24
CA TYR A 59 -0.94 0.26 18.37
C TYR A 59 -0.87 -0.84 19.45
N GLY A 60 0.10 -1.77 19.36
CA GLY A 60 0.31 -2.82 20.36
C GLY A 60 -0.76 -3.92 20.41
N SER A 61 -1.73 -3.92 19.49
CA SER A 61 -2.87 -4.86 19.51
C SER A 61 -2.83 -5.84 18.35
N LEU A 62 -2.54 -7.10 18.64
CA LEU A 62 -2.60 -8.18 17.65
C LEU A 62 -4.01 -8.33 17.06
N MET A 63 -5.06 -8.12 17.88
CA MET A 63 -6.44 -8.13 17.38
C MET A 63 -6.71 -7.00 16.38
N ALA A 64 -6.21 -5.79 16.66
CA ALA A 64 -6.32 -4.68 15.72
C ALA A 64 -5.56 -4.98 14.41
N ALA A 65 -4.37 -5.56 14.50
CA ALA A 65 -3.57 -5.96 13.33
C ALA A 65 -4.30 -6.97 12.44
N VAL A 66 -4.90 -8.00 13.05
CA VAL A 66 -5.68 -9.02 12.32
C VAL A 66 -6.96 -8.40 11.74
N ALA A 67 -7.68 -7.59 12.51
CA ALA A 67 -8.91 -6.94 12.04
C ALA A 67 -8.65 -5.99 10.86
N LEU A 68 -7.64 -5.13 10.96
CA LEU A 68 -7.24 -4.20 9.89
C LEU A 68 -6.68 -4.94 8.68
N GLY A 69 -5.87 -5.99 8.90
CA GLY A 69 -5.36 -6.85 7.83
C GLY A 69 -6.47 -7.53 7.06
N LEU A 70 -7.44 -8.15 7.74
CA LEU A 70 -8.59 -8.80 7.11
C LEU A 70 -9.49 -7.78 6.40
N ALA A 71 -9.84 -6.67 7.06
CA ALA A 71 -10.68 -5.64 6.47
C ALA A 71 -10.05 -5.07 5.19
N SER A 72 -8.77 -4.71 5.23
CA SER A 72 -8.04 -4.21 4.06
C SER A 72 -7.95 -5.26 2.96
N PHE A 73 -7.67 -6.52 3.30
CA PHE A 73 -7.64 -7.63 2.35
C PHE A 73 -8.97 -7.80 1.60
N PHE A 74 -10.09 -7.82 2.32
CA PHE A 74 -11.41 -7.97 1.69
C PHE A 74 -11.76 -6.77 0.80
N ILE A 75 -11.55 -5.54 1.29
CA ILE A 75 -11.81 -4.32 0.53
C ILE A 75 -10.98 -4.30 -0.75
N PHE A 76 -9.67 -4.54 -0.65
CA PHE A 76 -8.80 -4.53 -1.82
C PHE A 76 -9.08 -5.68 -2.78
N ARG A 77 -9.49 -6.86 -2.29
CA ARG A 77 -9.89 -7.96 -3.16
C ARG A 77 -11.12 -7.64 -4.00
N VAL A 78 -12.10 -6.93 -3.43
CA VAL A 78 -13.28 -6.46 -4.16
C VAL A 78 -12.89 -5.38 -5.18
N THR A 79 -12.08 -4.41 -4.78
CA THR A 79 -11.61 -3.33 -5.66
C THR A 79 -10.77 -3.87 -6.82
N ALA A 80 -9.82 -4.78 -6.54
CA ALA A 80 -8.99 -5.43 -7.54
C ALA A 80 -9.81 -6.22 -8.57
N ARG A 81 -10.92 -6.83 -8.15
CA ARG A 81 -11.83 -7.52 -9.08
C ARG A 81 -12.51 -6.54 -10.04
N LYS A 82 -12.99 -5.40 -9.54
CA LYS A 82 -13.59 -4.36 -10.40
C LYS A 82 -12.56 -3.77 -11.37
N GLU A 83 -11.33 -3.54 -10.89
CA GLU A 83 -10.23 -3.09 -11.74
C GLU A 83 -9.87 -4.13 -12.79
N ALA A 84 -9.86 -5.41 -12.44
CA ALA A 84 -9.65 -6.51 -13.40
C ALA A 84 -10.72 -6.57 -14.48
N GLU A 85 -11.99 -6.37 -14.13
CA GLU A 85 -13.11 -6.31 -15.09
C GLU A 85 -12.96 -5.11 -16.04
N PHE A 86 -12.56 -3.94 -15.52
CA PHE A 86 -12.25 -2.76 -16.33
C PHE A 86 -11.06 -2.98 -17.27
N LEU A 87 -9.96 -3.54 -16.76
CA LEU A 87 -8.75 -3.83 -17.55
C LEU A 87 -9.01 -4.91 -18.60
N LEU A 88 -9.84 -5.91 -18.29
CA LEU A 88 -10.28 -6.91 -19.26
C LEU A 88 -11.09 -6.26 -20.39
N GLY A 89 -12.01 -5.35 -20.06
CA GLY A 89 -12.76 -4.60 -21.08
C GLY A 89 -11.86 -3.72 -21.96
N LYS A 90 -10.79 -3.16 -21.40
CA LYS A 90 -9.88 -2.25 -22.11
C LYS A 90 -8.81 -2.96 -22.95
N PHE A 91 -8.16 -3.97 -22.40
CA PHE A 91 -6.99 -4.63 -22.99
C PHE A 91 -7.26 -6.05 -23.48
N GLY A 92 -8.44 -6.62 -23.17
CA GLY A 92 -8.94 -7.86 -23.73
C GLY A 92 -7.94 -9.04 -23.65
N PRO A 93 -7.56 -9.65 -24.79
CA PRO A 93 -6.65 -10.80 -24.82
C PRO A 93 -5.29 -10.57 -24.14
N ALA A 94 -4.73 -9.36 -24.22
CA ALA A 94 -3.44 -9.05 -23.60
C ALA A 94 -3.52 -9.16 -22.07
N TYR A 95 -4.63 -8.69 -21.47
CA TYR A 95 -4.87 -8.84 -20.04
C TYR A 95 -5.09 -10.31 -19.64
N LEU A 96 -5.80 -11.09 -20.46
CA LEU A 96 -5.97 -12.53 -20.22
C LEU A 96 -4.62 -13.28 -20.23
N ALA A 97 -3.71 -12.96 -21.16
CA ALA A 97 -2.38 -13.56 -21.18
C ALA A 97 -1.56 -13.20 -19.92
N TYR A 98 -1.64 -11.94 -19.49
CA TYR A 98 -1.01 -11.46 -18.26
C TYR A 98 -1.54 -12.17 -17.00
N THR A 99 -2.86 -12.29 -16.86
CA THR A 99 -3.46 -12.92 -15.68
C THR A 99 -3.17 -14.41 -15.55
N LYS A 100 -2.82 -15.10 -16.64
CA LYS A 100 -2.38 -16.52 -16.60
C LYS A 100 -0.98 -16.69 -16.03
N SER A 101 -0.10 -15.72 -16.23
CA SER A 101 1.29 -15.80 -15.80
C SER A 101 1.52 -15.17 -14.43
N THR A 102 0.61 -14.30 -13.96
CA THR A 102 0.83 -13.49 -12.76
C THR A 102 -0.24 -13.78 -11.69
N PRO A 103 0.13 -14.04 -10.42
CA PRO A 103 -0.84 -14.30 -9.35
C PRO A 103 -1.60 -13.03 -8.92
N ARG A 104 -2.84 -13.17 -8.48
CA ARG A 104 -3.75 -12.03 -8.21
C ARG A 104 -3.36 -11.13 -7.03
N PHE A 105 -2.87 -11.71 -5.94
CA PHE A 105 -2.67 -10.97 -4.68
C PHE A 105 -1.38 -11.34 -3.95
N TRP A 106 -1.08 -12.64 -3.84
CA TRP A 106 0.17 -13.06 -3.20
C TRP A 106 1.33 -12.92 -4.19
N PRO A 107 2.38 -12.14 -3.88
CA PRO A 107 3.52 -11.98 -4.76
C PRO A 107 4.31 -13.28 -4.88
N ASN A 108 4.69 -13.61 -6.10
CA ASN A 108 5.65 -14.66 -6.39
C ASN A 108 6.94 -14.01 -6.94
N PRO A 109 7.99 -13.84 -6.10
CA PRO A 109 9.25 -13.22 -6.52
C PRO A 109 9.95 -13.97 -7.67
N LEU A 110 9.67 -15.26 -7.87
CA LEU A 110 10.28 -16.05 -8.95
C LEU A 110 9.80 -15.62 -10.34
N LEU A 111 8.69 -14.87 -10.42
CA LEU A 111 8.14 -14.34 -11.65
C LEU A 111 8.66 -12.94 -11.97
N TYR A 112 9.60 -12.42 -11.18
CA TYR A 112 10.14 -11.07 -11.37
C TYR A 112 10.72 -10.91 -12.76
N ARG A 113 10.18 -9.95 -13.51
CA ARG A 113 10.66 -9.51 -14.83
C ARG A 113 10.66 -8.00 -14.86
N ASP A 114 11.77 -7.42 -15.30
CA ASP A 114 11.97 -5.99 -15.39
C ASP A 114 12.26 -5.58 -16.83
N ASP A 115 12.04 -4.31 -17.14
CA ASP A 115 12.41 -3.73 -18.44
C ASP A 115 13.73 -2.97 -18.29
N ASP A 116 14.58 -3.00 -19.32
CA ASP A 116 15.88 -2.32 -19.31
C ASP A 116 15.75 -0.79 -19.23
N GLU A 117 14.63 -0.23 -19.72
CA GLU A 117 14.33 1.20 -19.67
C GLU A 117 12.95 1.47 -19.06
N LEU A 118 12.94 2.09 -17.87
CA LEU A 118 11.71 2.47 -17.17
C LEU A 118 11.37 3.95 -17.41
N GLN A 119 10.29 4.21 -18.15
CA GLN A 119 9.68 5.54 -18.21
C GLN A 119 8.68 5.71 -17.06
N PHE A 120 9.03 6.54 -16.07
CA PHE A 120 8.22 6.77 -14.87
C PHE A 120 7.76 8.22 -14.72
N SER A 121 6.61 8.43 -14.07
CA SER A 121 6.11 9.77 -13.75
C SER A 121 6.68 10.27 -12.43
N THR A 122 7.52 11.31 -12.50
CA THR A 122 8.05 11.99 -11.32
C THR A 122 6.96 12.61 -10.45
N ARG A 123 5.84 13.05 -11.06
CA ARG A 123 4.69 13.60 -10.33
C ARG A 123 3.97 12.53 -9.52
N ALA A 124 3.73 11.35 -10.10
CA ALA A 124 3.08 10.25 -9.39
C ALA A 124 3.95 9.70 -8.25
N LEU A 125 5.26 9.64 -8.48
CA LEU A 125 6.24 9.29 -7.45
C LEU A 125 6.21 10.28 -6.29
N LYS A 126 6.34 11.59 -6.57
CA LYS A 126 6.29 12.65 -5.54
C LYS A 126 4.99 12.61 -4.76
N ARG A 127 3.85 12.49 -5.44
CA ARG A 127 2.54 12.41 -4.79
C ARG A 127 2.46 11.22 -3.82
N THR A 128 2.85 10.03 -4.28
CA THR A 128 2.83 8.82 -3.43
C THR A 128 3.80 8.91 -2.26
N PHE A 129 4.96 9.55 -2.48
CA PHE A 129 5.94 9.81 -1.44
C PHE A 129 5.39 10.75 -0.37
N PHE A 130 4.80 11.88 -0.76
CA PHE A 130 4.19 12.80 0.19
C PHE A 130 2.96 12.20 0.88
N ASP A 131 2.09 11.48 0.16
CA ASP A 131 0.95 10.76 0.76
C ASP A 131 1.43 9.75 1.83
N GLY A 132 2.50 9.00 1.54
CA GLY A 132 3.12 8.08 2.49
C GLY A 132 3.76 8.79 3.69
N LEU A 133 4.39 9.94 3.46
CA LEU A 133 5.01 10.75 4.51
C LEU A 133 3.97 11.34 5.47
N TYR A 134 2.86 11.87 4.95
CA TYR A 134 1.74 12.35 5.78
C TYR A 134 1.16 11.23 6.63
N PHE A 135 1.02 10.04 6.05
CA PHE A 135 0.51 8.87 6.75
C PHE A 135 1.44 8.42 7.89
N LEU A 136 2.76 8.40 7.64
CA LEU A 136 3.77 8.11 8.66
C LEU A 136 3.86 9.20 9.73
N ALA A 137 3.71 10.47 9.36
CA ALA A 137 3.82 11.61 10.27
C ALA A 137 2.63 11.76 11.22
N ILE A 138 1.48 11.15 10.91
CA ILE A 138 0.27 11.25 11.73
C ILE A 138 0.48 10.64 13.13
N PHE A 139 1.25 9.54 13.22
CA PHE A 139 1.49 8.83 14.47
C PHE A 139 2.37 9.62 15.45
N PRO A 140 3.60 10.08 15.08
CA PRO A 140 4.39 10.93 15.97
C PRO A 140 3.70 12.27 16.24
N ALA A 141 2.87 12.79 15.34
CA ALA A 141 2.08 13.98 15.61
C ALA A 141 1.03 13.74 16.71
N ILE A 142 0.34 12.60 16.69
CA ILE A 142 -0.60 12.20 17.75
C ILE A 142 0.14 12.02 19.08
N GLU A 143 1.24 11.25 19.10
CA GLU A 143 2.04 11.05 20.30
C GLU A 143 2.58 12.37 20.85
N LEU A 144 3.01 13.29 19.98
CA LEU A 144 3.48 14.61 20.39
C LEU A 144 2.36 15.44 21.02
N VAL A 145 1.15 15.39 20.46
CA VAL A 145 -0.04 16.04 21.03
C VAL A 145 -0.41 15.43 22.39
N GLU A 146 -0.32 14.10 22.53
CA GLU A 146 -0.53 13.41 23.80
C GLU A 146 0.55 13.76 24.82
N HIS A 147 1.82 13.85 24.40
CA HIS A 147 2.93 14.25 25.24
C HIS A 147 2.74 15.68 25.77
N PHE A 148 2.40 16.64 24.89
CA PHE A 148 2.11 18.02 25.29
C PHE A 148 0.87 18.13 26.20
N ARG A 149 -0.12 17.24 26.03
CA ARG A 149 -1.27 17.11 26.93
C ARG A 149 -0.84 16.57 28.30
N ALA A 150 -0.01 15.53 28.34
CA ALA A 150 0.50 14.92 29.57
C ALA A 150 1.37 15.90 30.37
N THR A 151 2.11 16.80 29.71
CA THR A 151 2.86 17.88 30.35
C THR A 151 2.02 19.11 30.73
N GLY A 152 0.70 19.08 30.49
CA GLY A 152 -0.23 20.15 30.88
C GLY A 152 -0.18 21.42 30.02
N MET A 153 0.43 21.39 28.83
CA MET A 153 0.58 22.57 27.95
C MET A 153 -0.61 22.80 26.99
N LEU A 154 -1.55 21.86 26.88
CA LEU A 154 -2.74 21.96 26.04
C LEU A 154 -4.02 21.79 26.87
N PHE A 155 -5.05 22.60 26.61
CA PHE A 155 -6.36 22.53 27.27
C PHE A 155 -6.96 21.11 27.17
N PRO A 156 -7.63 20.61 28.23
CA PRO A 156 -8.20 19.28 28.24
C PRO A 156 -9.38 19.23 27.27
N ALA A 157 -9.19 18.65 26.09
CA ALA A 157 -10.28 18.32 25.19
C ALA A 157 -10.98 17.05 25.71
N PHE A 158 -12.30 17.12 25.87
CA PHE A 158 -13.21 16.11 26.45
C PHE A 158 -13.30 14.76 25.71
N VAL A 159 -12.35 14.41 24.84
CA VAL A 159 -12.38 13.15 24.08
C VAL A 159 -11.10 12.38 24.32
N THR A 160 -11.22 11.38 25.21
CA THR A 160 -10.24 10.32 25.41
C THR A 160 -10.43 9.32 24.27
N LEU A 161 -9.48 9.26 23.34
CA LEU A 161 -9.39 8.14 22.40
C LEU A 161 -8.64 7.03 23.13
N TYR A 162 -9.38 6.00 23.52
CA TYR A 162 -8.89 4.74 24.08
C TYR A 162 -8.36 3.82 22.98
#